data_AF-A0A964KP08-F1
#
_entry.id   AF-A0A964KP08-F1
#
_cell.length_a   1.000
_cell.length_b   1.000
_cell.length_c   1.000
_cell.angle_alpha   90.00
_cell.angle_beta   90.00
_cell.angle_gamma   90.00
#
_symmetry.space_group_name_H-M   'P 1'
#
loop_
_entity.id
_entity.type
_entity.pdbx_description
1 polymer ?
#
loop_
_entity_poly.entity_id
_entity_poly.type
_entity_poly.pdbx_seq_one_letter_code
_entity_poly.pdbx_strand_id
1 'polypeptide(L)'
;MPPTPLVLGTVVILVLISMAAASSIGVLSRARALATVVVVAILAVPVGYLGETFAPAEGAAHEGVGGGGSPEKGQAFYAKSACPACHTITGLSAGTIGPDLTHVATVGATRKSGITAEAYIRESIANPQAFIAPGFTSPSSMPGAQATGQDLEDVIAFLMSKA
;
A
#
# COMPACT_ATOMS: atom_id res chain seq x y z
N MET A 1 6.71 5.91 31.02
CA MET A 1 7.71 5.39 31.98
C MET A 1 8.99 5.13 31.21
N PRO A 2 10.09 5.90 31.40
CA PRO A 2 11.36 5.61 30.77
C PRO A 2 11.95 4.29 31.32
N PRO A 3 12.63 3.46 30.49
CA PRO A 3 13.23 2.22 30.96
C PRO A 3 14.35 2.49 31.96
N THR A 4 14.42 1.67 33.01
CA THR A 4 15.42 1.77 34.07
C THR A 4 16.83 1.42 33.55
N PRO A 5 17.90 2.05 34.08
CA PRO A 5 19.27 1.98 33.56
C PRO A 5 19.94 0.60 33.61
N LEU A 6 19.28 -0.43 34.13
CA LEU A 6 19.83 -1.79 34.23
C LEU A 6 19.90 -2.53 32.88
N VAL A 7 19.06 -2.17 31.90
CA VAL A 7 19.00 -2.86 30.59
C VAL A 7 20.16 -2.44 29.68
N LEU A 8 20.74 -1.26 29.90
CA LEU A 8 21.80 -0.72 29.04
C LEU A 8 23.17 -1.38 29.35
N GLY A 9 23.42 -1.76 30.60
CA GLY A 9 24.67 -2.39 31.02
C GLY A 9 24.86 -3.81 30.47
N THR A 10 23.78 -4.59 30.35
CA THR A 10 23.84 -5.98 29.88
C THR A 10 24.09 -6.07 28.36
N VAL A 11 23.59 -5.11 27.58
CA VAL A 11 23.82 -5.07 26.12
C VAL A 11 25.26 -4.69 25.80
N VAL A 12 25.87 -3.75 26.53
CA VAL A 12 27.28 -3.35 26.30
C VAL A 12 28.25 -4.48 26.64
N ILE A 13 27.97 -5.26 27.70
CA ILE A 13 28.83 -6.39 28.09
C ILE A 13 28.78 -7.54 27.06
N LEU A 14 27.62 -7.81 26.46
CA LEU A 14 27.48 -8.84 25.41
C LEU A 14 28.20 -8.47 24.10
N VAL A 15 28.22 -7.18 23.74
CA VAL A 15 28.89 -6.69 22.52
C VAL A 15 30.41 -6.80 22.65
N LEU A 16 30.98 -6.57 23.84
CA LEU A 16 32.44 -6.61 24.04
C LEU A 16 32.99 -8.05 24.09
N ILE A 17 32.22 -9.03 24.57
CA ILE A 17 32.63 -10.44 24.60
C ILE A 17 32.71 -11.04 23.18
N SER A 18 31.97 -10.46 22.22
CA SER A 18 31.93 -10.91 20.82
C SER A 18 33.20 -10.56 20.03
N MET A 19 34.04 -9.63 20.51
CA MET A 19 35.20 -9.13 19.75
C MET A 19 36.52 -9.87 20.02
N ALA A 20 36.57 -10.84 20.95
CA ALA A 20 37.83 -11.46 21.40
C ALA A 20 38.15 -12.84 20.79
N ALA A 21 37.42 -13.33 19.79
CA ALA A 21 37.64 -14.67 19.22
C ALA A 21 37.72 -14.68 17.69
N ALA A 22 38.74 -14.04 17.11
CA ALA A 22 39.08 -14.26 15.70
C ALA A 22 40.54 -13.90 15.36
N SER A 23 41.49 -14.54 16.04
CA SER A 23 42.90 -14.57 15.61
C SER A 23 43.29 -16.01 15.34
N SER A 24 43.24 -16.46 14.08
CA SER A 24 44.19 -17.39 13.45
C SER A 24 43.73 -17.91 12.07
N ILE A 25 44.62 -17.77 11.09
CA ILE A 25 44.80 -18.62 9.88
C ILE A 25 43.87 -18.35 8.67
N GLY A 26 44.37 -17.52 7.74
CA GLY A 26 44.88 -18.08 6.48
C GLY A 26 44.01 -18.12 5.21
N VAL A 27 42.79 -17.56 5.15
CA VAL A 27 41.95 -17.68 3.92
C VAL A 27 41.21 -16.36 3.56
N LEU A 28 41.89 -15.20 3.48
CA LEU A 28 41.22 -13.95 3.06
C LEU A 28 42.12 -13.02 2.23
N SER A 29 42.60 -13.48 1.07
CA SER A 29 43.18 -12.56 0.08
C SER A 29 42.13 -11.91 -0.82
N ARG A 30 40.93 -12.49 -0.97
CA ARG A 30 39.86 -11.93 -1.83
C ARG A 30 38.70 -11.25 -1.08
N ALA A 31 38.48 -11.57 0.18
CA ALA A 31 37.42 -10.94 0.98
C ALA A 31 37.84 -9.59 1.62
N ARG A 32 39.15 -9.27 1.62
CA ARG A 32 39.65 -7.98 2.12
C ARG A 32 39.25 -6.77 1.27
N ALA A 33 39.01 -6.97 -0.02
CA ALA A 33 38.63 -5.87 -0.93
C ALA A 33 37.16 -5.43 -0.76
N LEU A 34 36.24 -6.35 -0.43
CA LEU A 34 34.84 -5.98 -0.21
C LEU A 34 34.58 -5.38 1.18
N ALA A 35 35.30 -5.83 2.21
CA ALA A 35 35.11 -5.31 3.57
C ALA A 35 35.57 -3.85 3.73
N THR A 36 36.53 -3.38 2.92
CA THR A 36 36.98 -1.97 2.96
C THR A 36 36.01 -1.03 2.26
N VAL A 37 35.32 -1.47 1.20
CA VAL A 37 34.32 -0.63 0.50
C VAL A 37 33.09 -0.35 1.39
N VAL A 38 32.67 -1.31 2.21
CA VAL A 38 31.53 -1.13 3.12
C VAL A 38 31.87 -0.22 4.30
N VAL A 39 33.12 -0.25 4.80
CA VAL A 39 33.53 0.59 5.95
C VAL A 39 33.81 2.04 5.54
N VAL A 40 34.32 2.30 4.33
CA VAL A 40 34.56 3.68 3.85
C VAL A 40 33.25 4.42 3.56
N ALA A 41 32.18 3.72 3.14
CA ALA A 41 30.87 4.34 2.89
C ALA A 41 30.14 4.80 4.18
N ILE A 42 30.51 4.27 5.35
CA ILE A 42 29.86 4.61 6.63
C ILE A 42 30.45 5.89 7.25
N LEU A 43 31.69 6.28 6.90
CA LEU A 43 32.38 7.42 7.51
C LEU A 43 32.23 8.75 6.75
N ALA A 44 31.48 8.77 5.65
CA ALA A 44 31.23 9.97 4.85
C ALA A 44 29.77 10.46 4.90
N VAL A 45 29.00 10.07 5.91
CA VAL A 45 27.72 10.73 6.21
C VAL A 45 28.04 12.01 6.99
N PRO A 46 27.77 13.22 6.45
CA PRO A 46 28.05 14.45 7.18
C PRO A 46 27.29 14.45 8.51
N VAL A 47 28.03 14.73 9.57
CA VAL A 47 27.57 14.98 10.93
C VAL A 47 26.71 16.25 10.91
N GLY A 48 25.45 16.09 10.55
CA GLY A 48 24.44 17.14 10.48
C GLY A 48 23.06 16.67 10.98
N TYR A 49 22.99 15.57 11.74
CA TYR A 49 21.74 15.01 12.25
C TYR A 49 21.63 15.19 13.77
N LEU A 50 21.65 16.45 14.21
CA LEU A 50 21.09 16.89 15.50
C LEU A 50 20.30 18.16 15.20
N GLY A 51 19.12 17.98 14.61
CA GLY A 51 18.30 19.08 14.13
C GLY A 51 16.85 18.75 13.80
N GLU A 52 16.50 17.50 13.48
CA GLU A 52 15.10 17.16 13.21
C GLU A 52 14.34 16.89 14.51
N THR A 53 13.65 17.92 14.97
CA THR A 53 12.42 17.81 15.75
C THR A 53 11.60 16.63 15.25
N PHE A 54 11.09 15.82 16.17
CA PHE A 54 9.99 14.89 15.89
C PHE A 54 8.77 15.72 15.48
N ALA A 55 8.73 16.07 14.19
CA ALA A 55 7.54 16.45 13.47
C ALA A 55 6.54 15.29 13.64
N PRO A 56 5.27 15.55 14.01
CA PRO A 56 4.24 14.54 13.83
C PRO A 56 4.26 14.11 12.36
N ALA A 57 3.80 12.89 12.06
CA ALA A 57 3.57 12.46 10.69
C ALA A 57 2.56 13.43 10.03
N GLU A 58 3.09 14.49 9.46
CA GLU A 58 2.38 15.49 8.69
C GLU A 58 2.07 14.85 7.34
N GLY A 59 0.76 14.77 7.09
CA GLY A 59 0.08 14.49 5.84
C GLY A 59 0.92 13.88 4.73
N ALA A 60 0.57 12.65 4.36
CA ALA A 60 0.61 12.26 2.96
C ALA A 60 0.14 13.46 2.13
N ALA A 61 1.04 13.97 1.30
CA ALA A 61 0.81 15.12 0.46
C ALA A 61 -0.52 14.91 -0.28
N HIS A 62 -1.54 15.64 0.15
CA HIS A 62 -2.78 15.80 -0.59
C HIS A 62 -2.46 16.81 -1.69
N GLU A 63 -1.71 16.36 -2.70
CA GLU A 63 -1.58 17.08 -3.96
C GLU A 63 -2.96 17.09 -4.62
N GLY A 64 -3.66 18.21 -4.44
CA GLY A 64 -4.87 18.56 -5.17
C GLY A 64 -6.12 18.63 -4.29
N VAL A 65 -6.35 19.78 -3.64
CA VAL A 65 -7.71 20.34 -3.66
C VAL A 65 -7.97 20.70 -5.13
N GLY A 66 -8.45 19.71 -5.87
CA GLY A 66 -8.81 19.75 -7.28
C GLY A 66 -9.68 18.53 -7.52
N GLY A 67 -11.00 18.74 -7.61
CA GLY A 67 -11.98 17.65 -7.62
C GLY A 67 -11.77 16.67 -8.77
N GLY A 68 -11.49 15.41 -8.43
CA GLY A 68 -11.41 14.28 -9.35
C GLY A 68 -10.31 13.28 -8.97
N GLY A 69 -10.57 11.99 -9.17
CA GLY A 69 -9.56 10.93 -9.01
C GLY A 69 -8.68 10.74 -10.26
N SER A 70 -7.51 10.15 -10.09
CA SER A 70 -6.63 9.72 -11.20
C SER A 70 -6.91 8.26 -11.60
N PRO A 71 -7.33 8.00 -12.86
CA PRO A 71 -7.52 6.64 -13.36
C PRO A 71 -6.26 5.77 -13.29
N GLU A 72 -5.07 6.36 -13.47
CA GLU A 72 -3.79 5.64 -13.42
C GLU A 72 -3.47 5.18 -12.00
N LYS A 73 -3.64 6.07 -11.01
CA LYS A 73 -3.52 5.72 -9.59
C LYS A 73 -4.59 4.72 -9.17
N GLY A 74 -5.80 4.87 -9.68
CA GLY A 74 -6.91 3.95 -9.44
C GLY A 74 -6.66 2.55 -9.99
N GLN A 75 -6.05 2.45 -11.18
CA GLN A 75 -5.64 1.16 -11.73
C GLN A 75 -4.56 0.51 -10.86
N ALA A 76 -3.57 1.29 -10.40
CA ALA A 76 -2.53 0.80 -9.52
C ALA A 76 -3.10 0.34 -8.16
N PHE A 77 -4.07 1.08 -7.61
CA PHE A 77 -4.81 0.67 -6.43
C PHE A 77 -5.60 -0.62 -6.66
N TYR A 78 -6.36 -0.70 -7.75
CA TYR A 78 -7.11 -1.89 -8.12
C TYR A 78 -6.18 -3.11 -8.17
N ALA A 79 -5.05 -3.02 -8.88
CA ALA A 79 -4.11 -4.12 -9.04
C ALA A 79 -3.43 -4.59 -7.74
N LYS A 80 -3.15 -3.68 -6.79
CA LYS A 80 -2.51 -4.02 -5.51
C LYS A 80 -3.50 -4.50 -4.43
N SER A 81 -4.79 -4.24 -4.64
CA SER A 81 -5.87 -4.58 -3.71
C SER A 81 -6.42 -6.00 -3.92
N ALA A 82 -7.45 -6.38 -3.15
CA ALA A 82 -8.13 -7.66 -3.33
C ALA A 82 -9.16 -7.67 -4.47
N CYS A 83 -9.50 -6.51 -5.06
CA CYS A 83 -10.52 -6.40 -6.12
C CYS A 83 -10.32 -7.38 -7.30
N PRO A 84 -9.09 -7.59 -7.84
CA PRO A 84 -8.85 -8.47 -8.98
C PRO A 84 -9.12 -9.95 -8.69
N ALA A 85 -9.10 -10.36 -7.41
CA ALA A 85 -9.36 -11.75 -7.02
C ALA A 85 -10.82 -12.13 -7.22
N CYS A 86 -11.73 -11.17 -7.09
CA CYS A 86 -13.17 -11.40 -7.21
C CYS A 86 -13.75 -10.90 -8.54
N HIS A 87 -13.21 -9.83 -9.12
CA HIS A 87 -13.77 -9.19 -10.30
C HIS A 87 -12.90 -9.38 -11.53
N THR A 88 -13.56 -9.56 -12.68
CA THR A 88 -12.92 -9.57 -13.99
C THR A 88 -12.94 -8.17 -14.58
N ILE A 89 -11.82 -7.78 -15.20
CA ILE A 89 -11.70 -6.68 -16.15
C ILE A 89 -10.88 -7.25 -17.30
N THR A 90 -11.48 -7.40 -18.48
CA THR A 90 -10.83 -8.05 -19.63
C THR A 90 -9.47 -7.43 -19.92
N GLY A 91 -8.44 -8.27 -19.95
CA GLY A 91 -7.05 -7.85 -20.15
C GLY A 91 -6.32 -7.35 -18.90
N LEU A 92 -6.97 -7.32 -17.73
CA LEU A 92 -6.38 -6.85 -16.48
C LEU A 92 -6.55 -7.83 -15.31
N SER A 93 -7.71 -8.46 -15.16
CA SER A 93 -8.02 -9.39 -14.08
C SER A 93 -9.05 -10.43 -14.51
N ALA A 94 -9.13 -11.54 -13.78
CA ALA A 94 -9.95 -12.71 -14.15
C ALA A 94 -10.78 -13.28 -12.98
N GLY A 95 -11.02 -12.48 -11.94
CA GLY A 95 -11.85 -12.91 -10.81
C GLY A 95 -13.32 -13.09 -11.21
N THR A 96 -13.99 -14.13 -10.72
CA THR A 96 -15.37 -14.48 -11.12
C THR A 96 -16.36 -14.56 -9.95
N ILE A 97 -15.91 -14.29 -8.73
CA ILE A 97 -16.76 -14.30 -7.52
C ILE A 97 -17.72 -13.10 -7.52
N GLY A 98 -17.28 -11.97 -8.06
CA GLY A 98 -18.06 -10.75 -8.20
C GLY A 98 -18.42 -10.46 -9.67
N PRO A 99 -19.26 -9.44 -9.92
CA PRO A 99 -19.63 -9.02 -11.27
C PRO A 99 -18.43 -8.67 -12.15
N ASP A 100 -18.55 -8.89 -13.46
CA ASP A 100 -17.61 -8.36 -14.44
C ASP A 100 -17.64 -6.82 -14.44
N LEU A 101 -16.45 -6.20 -14.36
CA LEU A 101 -16.26 -4.76 -14.31
C LEU A 101 -15.72 -4.17 -15.63
N THR A 102 -15.55 -4.98 -16.68
CA THR A 102 -15.01 -4.56 -18.00
C THR A 102 -15.77 -3.36 -18.58
N HIS A 103 -17.08 -3.28 -18.33
CA HIS A 103 -17.98 -2.22 -18.83
C HIS A 103 -18.77 -1.56 -17.70
N VAL A 104 -18.19 -1.48 -16.49
CA VAL A 104 -18.92 -1.03 -15.29
C VAL A 104 -19.43 0.41 -15.39
N ALA A 105 -18.77 1.29 -16.14
CA ALA A 105 -19.21 2.67 -16.33
C ALA A 105 -20.55 2.73 -17.08
N THR A 106 -20.73 1.88 -18.09
CA THR A 106 -21.98 1.81 -18.87
C THR A 106 -23.02 0.95 -18.16
N VAL A 107 -22.64 -0.22 -17.66
CA VAL A 107 -23.53 -1.13 -16.93
C VAL A 107 -24.05 -0.47 -15.65
N GLY A 108 -23.20 0.22 -14.90
CA GLY A 108 -23.54 0.89 -13.64
C GLY A 108 -24.65 1.93 -13.79
N ALA A 109 -24.66 2.67 -14.90
CA ALA A 109 -25.70 3.66 -15.20
C ALA A 109 -27.11 3.04 -15.32
N THR A 110 -27.19 1.72 -15.56
CA THR A 110 -28.46 0.99 -15.72
C THR A 110 -28.95 0.33 -14.43
N ARG A 111 -28.12 0.26 -13.38
CA ARG A 111 -28.38 -0.59 -12.21
C ARG A 111 -29.42 -0.02 -11.26
N LYS A 112 -29.35 1.30 -11.01
CA LYS A 112 -30.20 1.97 -10.02
C LYS A 112 -30.73 3.27 -10.62
N SER A 113 -32.05 3.38 -10.71
CA SER A 113 -32.71 4.56 -11.28
C SER A 113 -32.46 5.80 -10.43
N GLY A 114 -32.30 6.95 -11.09
CA GLY A 114 -32.13 8.24 -10.41
C GLY A 114 -30.72 8.53 -9.90
N ILE A 115 -29.72 7.66 -10.16
CA ILE A 115 -28.32 7.93 -9.83
C ILE A 115 -27.40 7.68 -11.04
N THR A 116 -26.23 8.31 -11.03
CA THR A 116 -25.20 8.13 -12.07
C THR A 116 -24.45 6.80 -11.86
N ALA A 117 -23.73 6.33 -12.89
CA ALA A 117 -22.83 5.18 -12.76
C ALA A 117 -21.77 5.39 -11.68
N GLU A 118 -21.22 6.60 -11.60
CA GLU A 118 -20.23 6.96 -10.59
C GLU A 118 -20.80 6.82 -9.17
N ALA A 119 -22.01 7.34 -8.95
CA ALA A 119 -22.70 7.22 -7.67
C ALA A 119 -23.01 5.75 -7.34
N TYR A 120 -23.40 4.95 -8.34
CA TYR A 120 -23.61 3.51 -8.19
C TYR A 120 -22.33 2.76 -7.78
N ILE A 121 -21.21 3.05 -8.45
CA ILE A 121 -19.90 2.43 -8.16
C ILE A 121 -19.46 2.81 -6.75
N ARG A 122 -19.57 4.08 -6.38
CA ARG A 122 -19.26 4.56 -5.02
C ARG A 122 -20.09 3.84 -3.96
N GLU A 123 -21.41 3.75 -4.16
CA GLU A 123 -22.30 3.06 -3.22
C GLU A 123 -21.95 1.58 -3.13
N SER A 124 -21.64 0.92 -4.25
CA SER A 124 -21.25 -0.49 -4.28
C SER A 124 -19.97 -0.77 -3.49
N ILE A 125 -18.98 0.13 -3.54
CA ILE A 125 -17.72 -0.02 -2.78
C ILE A 125 -17.93 0.30 -1.30
N ALA A 126 -18.67 1.36 -0.97
CA ALA A 126 -18.86 1.81 0.41
C ALA A 126 -19.87 0.95 1.17
N ASN A 127 -20.97 0.56 0.51
CA ASN A 127 -22.08 -0.19 1.07
C ASN A 127 -22.57 -1.27 0.06
N PRO A 128 -21.82 -2.38 -0.10
CA PRO A 128 -22.15 -3.44 -1.07
C PRO A 128 -23.45 -4.18 -0.79
N GLN A 129 -24.11 -3.93 0.35
CA GLN A 129 -25.43 -4.49 0.67
C GLN A 129 -26.58 -3.58 0.20
N ALA A 130 -26.31 -2.32 -0.17
CA ALA A 130 -27.33 -1.37 -0.63
C ALA A 130 -27.95 -1.77 -1.98
N PHE A 131 -27.15 -2.46 -2.81
CA PHE A 131 -27.59 -2.99 -4.09
C PHE A 131 -26.79 -4.24 -4.42
N ILE A 132 -27.49 -5.37 -4.62
CA ILE A 132 -26.89 -6.61 -5.09
C ILE A 132 -27.06 -6.69 -6.60
N ALA A 133 -25.96 -6.79 -7.34
CA ALA A 133 -26.00 -6.92 -8.79
C ALA A 133 -26.84 -8.15 -9.22
N PRO A 134 -27.63 -8.06 -10.31
CA PRO A 134 -28.36 -9.19 -10.85
C PRO A 134 -27.49 -10.43 -11.06
N GLY A 135 -27.98 -11.57 -10.62
CA GLY A 135 -27.26 -12.85 -10.66
C GLY A 135 -26.39 -13.17 -9.43
N PHE A 136 -26.32 -12.27 -8.45
CA PHE A 136 -25.58 -12.47 -7.20
C PHE A 136 -26.52 -12.63 -5.99
N THR A 137 -26.04 -13.35 -4.98
CA THR A 137 -26.84 -13.74 -3.80
C THR A 137 -26.76 -12.68 -2.69
N SER A 138 -27.81 -12.58 -1.88
CA SER A 138 -27.83 -11.83 -0.62
C SER A 138 -27.55 -12.76 0.57
N PRO A 139 -26.69 -12.37 1.54
CA PRO A 139 -25.94 -11.11 1.58
C PRO A 139 -24.80 -11.07 0.56
N SER A 140 -24.41 -9.86 0.12
CA SER A 140 -23.24 -9.67 -0.73
C SER A 140 -22.00 -10.29 -0.10
N SER A 141 -21.23 -11.03 -0.89
CA SER A 141 -19.89 -11.48 -0.49
C SER A 141 -18.82 -10.41 -0.70
N MET A 142 -19.16 -9.29 -1.34
CA MET A 142 -18.25 -8.16 -1.51
C MET A 142 -18.02 -7.48 -0.15
N PRO A 143 -16.77 -7.38 0.33
CA PRO A 143 -16.48 -6.66 1.56
C PRO A 143 -16.70 -5.15 1.35
N GLY A 144 -17.21 -4.46 2.37
CA GLY A 144 -17.48 -3.03 2.32
C GLY A 144 -16.25 -2.18 2.61
N ALA A 145 -16.26 -0.93 2.15
CA ALA A 145 -15.26 0.10 2.45
C ALA A 145 -13.80 -0.31 2.16
N GLN A 146 -13.59 -1.06 1.08
CA GLN A 146 -12.25 -1.54 0.68
C GLN A 146 -11.34 -0.44 0.13
N ALA A 147 -11.90 0.72 -0.22
CA ALA A 147 -11.18 1.92 -0.61
C ALA A 147 -11.78 3.12 0.13
N THR A 148 -10.93 4.03 0.59
CA THR A 148 -11.32 5.24 1.33
C THR A 148 -10.47 6.43 0.91
N GLY A 149 -10.92 7.65 1.23
CA GLY A 149 -10.19 8.88 0.90
C GLY A 149 -9.85 8.98 -0.58
N GLN A 150 -8.62 9.39 -0.90
CA GLN A 150 -8.17 9.55 -2.28
C GLN A 150 -8.11 8.24 -3.06
N ASP A 151 -7.80 7.11 -2.41
CA ASP A 151 -7.79 5.80 -3.07
C ASP A 151 -9.19 5.43 -3.60
N LEU A 152 -10.26 5.85 -2.90
CA LEU A 152 -11.64 5.67 -3.37
C LEU A 152 -11.92 6.52 -4.60
N GLU A 153 -11.52 7.79 -4.61
CA GLU A 153 -11.72 8.68 -5.76
C GLU A 153 -10.95 8.17 -6.98
N ASP A 154 -9.70 7.77 -6.78
CA ASP A 154 -8.82 7.25 -7.83
C ASP A 154 -9.38 5.96 -8.42
N VAL A 155 -9.80 4.99 -7.60
CA VAL A 155 -10.37 3.73 -8.11
C VAL A 155 -11.72 3.94 -8.78
N ILE A 156 -12.55 4.88 -8.32
CA ILE A 156 -13.79 5.26 -9.02
C ILE A 156 -13.46 5.84 -10.40
N ALA A 157 -12.51 6.77 -10.49
CA ALA A 157 -12.08 7.34 -11.77
C ALA A 157 -11.57 6.27 -12.74
N PHE A 158 -10.80 5.31 -12.23
CA PHE A 158 -10.36 4.15 -13.01
C PHE A 158 -11.54 3.31 -13.52
N LEU A 159 -12.50 2.96 -12.66
CA LEU A 159 -13.67 2.17 -13.04
C LEU A 159 -14.59 2.92 -14.00
N MET A 160 -14.69 4.24 -13.88
CA MET A 160 -15.43 5.09 -14.82
C MET A 160 -14.77 5.13 -16.22
N SER A 161 -13.47 4.80 -16.34
CA SER A 161 -12.82 4.61 -17.64
C SER A 161 -13.16 3.26 -18.32
N LYS A 162 -13.94 2.39 -17.66
CA LYS A 162 -14.34 1.05 -18.16
C LYS A 162 -15.76 1.09 -18.71
N ALA A 163 -15.90 1.66 -19.91
CA ALA A 163 -17.17 1.78 -20.64
C ALA A 163 -17.44 0.55 -21.52
#